data_AF-A0A2R7P5J3-F1
#
_entry.id   AF-A0A2R7P5J3-F1
#
_cell.length_a   1.000
_cell.length_b   1.000
_cell.length_c   1.000
_cell.angle_alpha   90.00
_cell.angle_beta   90.00
_cell.angle_gamma   90.00
#
_symmetry.space_group_name_H-M   'P 1'
#
loop_
_entity.id
_entity.type
_entity.pdbx_description
1 polymer ?
#
loop_
_entity_poly.entity_id
_entity_poly.type
_entity_poly.pdbx_seq_one_letter_code
_entity_poly.pdbx_strand_id
1 'polypeptide(L)'
;MAVRTVLTALSFVALAAPAMGSSVIHSAPTELGYTTHPEHAEPGKSREQVLAEMDQSKKDGTWQYHRFGAPVPVKGKAVTREEVLADLERSQKHPSWAARRVGAPVPAVPAP
;
A
#
# COMPACT_ATOMS: atom_id res chain seq x y z
N MET A 1 -5.88 27.12 -34.28
CA MET A 1 -5.44 27.69 -32.99
C MET A 1 -6.54 27.70 -31.92
N ALA A 2 -7.80 28.02 -32.25
CA ALA A 2 -8.88 28.14 -31.24
C ALA A 2 -9.28 26.83 -30.52
N VAL A 3 -9.18 25.67 -31.18
CA VAL A 3 -9.59 24.37 -30.58
C VAL A 3 -8.61 23.90 -29.50
N ARG A 4 -7.33 24.28 -29.60
CA ARG A 4 -6.26 23.83 -28.71
C ARG A 4 -6.26 24.58 -27.37
N THR A 5 -6.81 25.80 -27.35
CA THR A 5 -6.91 26.66 -26.16
C THR A 5 -8.09 26.30 -25.26
N VAL A 6 -9.18 25.75 -25.82
CA VAL A 6 -10.36 25.33 -25.05
C VAL A 6 -10.09 24.07 -24.22
N LEU A 7 -9.30 23.13 -24.77
CA LEU A 7 -8.93 21.89 -24.08
C LEU A 7 -8.01 22.11 -22.88
N THR A 8 -7.20 23.16 -22.87
CA THR A 8 -6.29 23.48 -21.74
C THR A 8 -7.01 24.16 -20.57
N ALA A 9 -8.10 24.88 -20.83
CA ALA A 9 -8.90 25.53 -19.80
C ALA A 9 -9.75 24.52 -18.99
N LEU A 10 -10.23 23.43 -19.62
CA LEU A 10 -10.99 22.38 -18.93
C LEU A 10 -10.14 21.54 -17.97
N SER A 11 -8.84 21.39 -18.24
CA SER A 11 -7.95 20.58 -17.40
C SER A 11 -7.61 21.21 -16.04
N PHE A 12 -7.84 22.53 -15.86
CA PHE A 12 -7.56 23.22 -14.59
C PHE A 12 -8.71 23.16 -13.59
N VAL A 13 -9.95 22.94 -14.03
CA VAL A 13 -11.13 22.87 -13.15
C VAL A 13 -11.16 21.58 -12.32
N ALA A 14 -10.49 20.52 -12.78
CA ALA A 14 -10.47 19.23 -12.08
C ALA A 14 -9.54 19.20 -10.84
N LEU A 15 -8.64 20.18 -10.68
CA LEU A 15 -7.66 20.22 -9.58
C LEU A 15 -8.14 20.97 -8.33
N ALA A 16 -9.34 21.58 -8.38
CA ALA A 16 -9.92 22.34 -7.28
C ALA A 16 -11.20 21.68 -6.74
N ALA A 17 -11.32 20.36 -6.84
CA ALA A 17 -12.34 19.66 -6.06
C ALA A 17 -11.99 19.80 -4.58
N PRO A 18 -12.83 20.44 -3.75
CA PRO A 18 -12.60 20.46 -2.31
C PRO A 18 -12.52 19.01 -1.81
N ALA A 19 -11.51 18.71 -0.98
CA ALA A 19 -11.49 17.46 -0.24
C ALA A 19 -12.71 17.46 0.69
N MET A 20 -13.77 16.76 0.29
CA MET A 20 -14.96 16.60 1.11
C MET A 20 -14.59 15.70 2.29
N GLY A 21 -14.62 16.25 3.51
CA GLY A 21 -14.41 15.46 4.73
C GLY A 21 -15.60 14.52 4.92
N SER A 22 -15.37 13.22 4.84
CA SER A 22 -16.39 12.19 5.09
C SER A 22 -16.52 11.82 6.57
N SER A 23 -15.91 12.59 7.47
CA SER A 23 -15.95 12.29 8.90
C SER A 23 -17.22 12.85 9.53
N VAL A 24 -17.81 12.08 10.45
CA VAL A 24 -18.95 12.55 11.26
C VAL A 24 -18.53 13.69 12.20
N ILE A 25 -17.24 13.83 12.49
CA ILE A 25 -16.69 14.86 13.39
C ILE A 25 -15.72 15.73 12.61
N HIS A 26 -15.97 17.05 12.60
CA HIS A 26 -15.11 18.07 11.99
C HIS A 26 -14.55 18.98 13.08
N SER A 27 -13.30 19.43 12.94
CA SER A 27 -12.76 20.49 13.80
C SER A 27 -13.50 21.80 13.58
N ALA A 28 -13.80 22.53 14.65
CA ALA A 28 -14.51 23.80 14.59
C ALA A 28 -13.84 24.86 15.46
N PRO A 29 -13.81 26.14 15.05
CA PRO A 29 -13.21 27.23 15.81
C PRO A 29 -14.15 27.74 16.93
N THR A 30 -14.83 26.82 17.62
CA THR A 30 -15.69 27.10 18.78
C THR A 30 -15.00 26.59 20.05
N GLU A 31 -15.47 27.02 21.23
CA GLU A 31 -14.97 26.51 22.52
C GLU A 31 -15.07 24.98 22.66
N LEU A 32 -16.03 24.36 21.97
CA LEU A 32 -16.19 22.91 21.94
C LEU A 32 -15.15 22.21 21.04
N GLY A 33 -14.57 22.93 20.07
CA GLY A 33 -13.49 22.45 19.20
C GLY A 33 -13.92 21.53 18.05
N TYR A 34 -15.20 21.13 17.97
CA TYR A 34 -15.72 20.30 16.90
C TYR A 34 -17.21 20.52 16.61
N THR A 35 -17.64 20.12 15.41
CA THR A 35 -19.05 19.94 15.04
C THR A 35 -19.31 18.49 14.63
N THR A 36 -20.55 18.06 14.80
CA THR A 36 -21.01 16.73 14.37
C THR A 36 -21.90 16.85 13.12
N HIS A 37 -21.70 15.92 12.20
CA HIS A 37 -22.38 15.81 10.91
C HIS A 37 -22.93 14.37 10.78
N PRO A 38 -24.06 14.04 11.43
CA PRO A 38 -24.63 12.68 11.40
C PRO A 38 -24.95 12.19 9.99
N GLU A 39 -25.21 13.10 9.06
CA GLU A 39 -25.43 12.84 7.64
C GLU A 39 -24.21 12.23 6.93
N HIS A 40 -23.00 12.31 7.53
CA HIS A 40 -21.79 11.65 7.03
C HIS A 40 -21.63 10.22 7.56
N ALA A 41 -22.55 9.75 8.40
CA ALA A 41 -22.47 8.41 8.97
C ALA A 41 -22.80 7.36 7.90
N GLU A 42 -21.76 6.79 7.31
CA GLU A 42 -21.91 5.65 6.41
C GLU A 42 -22.03 4.33 7.20
N PRO A 43 -22.83 3.36 6.71
CA PRO A 43 -22.86 2.02 7.27
C PRO A 43 -21.45 1.41 7.27
N GLY A 44 -20.91 1.18 8.46
CA GLY A 44 -19.65 0.45 8.64
C GLY A 44 -19.80 -1.05 8.40
N LYS A 45 -18.70 -1.79 8.59
CA LYS A 45 -18.74 -3.25 8.62
C LYS A 45 -19.61 -3.74 9.78
N SER A 46 -20.43 -4.75 9.52
CA SER A 46 -21.16 -5.44 10.59
C SER A 46 -20.17 -6.11 11.56
N ARG A 47 -20.62 -6.39 12.78
CA ARG A 47 -19.79 -7.10 13.76
C ARG A 47 -19.32 -8.46 13.22
N GLU A 48 -20.20 -9.16 12.53
CA GLU A 48 -19.93 -10.46 11.91
C GLU A 48 -18.85 -10.34 10.84
N GLN A 49 -18.90 -9.31 10.00
CA GLN A 49 -17.87 -9.04 8.99
C GLN A 49 -16.50 -8.76 9.62
N VAL A 50 -16.46 -7.95 10.68
CA VAL A 50 -15.21 -7.66 11.41
C VAL A 50 -14.62 -8.93 12.03
N LEU A 51 -15.47 -9.78 12.64
CA LEU A 51 -15.02 -11.05 13.21
C LEU A 51 -14.51 -12.01 12.13
N ALA A 52 -15.18 -12.08 10.98
CA ALA A 52 -14.75 -12.91 9.85
C ALA A 52 -13.37 -12.46 9.30
N GLU A 53 -13.17 -11.15 9.13
CA GLU A 53 -11.87 -10.60 8.70
C GLU A 53 -10.77 -10.84 9.73
N MET A 54 -11.08 -10.68 11.02
CA MET A 54 -10.14 -10.98 12.11
C MET A 54 -9.72 -12.46 12.09
N ASP A 55 -10.67 -13.38 11.93
CA ASP A 55 -10.37 -14.81 11.89
C ASP A 55 -9.60 -15.20 10.63
N GLN A 56 -9.89 -14.58 9.48
CA GLN A 56 -9.10 -14.74 8.26
C GLN A 56 -7.65 -14.25 8.47
N SER A 57 -7.48 -13.10 9.12
CA SER A 57 -6.17 -12.52 9.43
C SER A 57 -5.34 -13.39 10.37
N LYS A 58 -6.00 -14.11 11.30
CA LYS A 58 -5.32 -15.08 12.17
C LYS A 58 -4.86 -16.30 11.38
N LYS A 59 -5.68 -16.80 10.46
CA LYS A 59 -5.36 -17.98 9.63
C LYS A 59 -4.20 -17.73 8.68
N ASP A 60 -4.12 -16.53 8.10
CA ASP A 60 -3.11 -16.19 7.11
C ASP A 60 -1.85 -15.52 7.69
N GLY A 61 -1.78 -15.39 9.03
CA GLY A 61 -0.65 -14.85 9.76
C GLY A 61 -0.52 -13.33 9.75
N THR A 62 -1.46 -12.60 9.12
CA THR A 62 -1.40 -11.13 9.02
C THR A 62 -1.90 -10.41 10.29
N TRP A 63 -2.58 -11.13 11.19
CA TRP A 63 -3.13 -10.58 12.44
C TRP A 63 -2.12 -9.82 13.28
N GLN A 64 -0.86 -10.27 13.31
CA GLN A 64 0.19 -9.61 14.07
C GLN A 64 0.43 -8.17 13.60
N TYR A 65 0.25 -7.89 12.31
CA TYR A 65 0.39 -6.54 11.76
C TYR A 65 -0.85 -5.69 12.05
N HIS A 66 -2.05 -6.25 11.83
CA HIS A 66 -3.31 -5.56 12.07
C HIS A 66 -3.50 -5.14 13.53
N ARG A 67 -3.09 -5.97 14.50
CA ARG A 67 -3.24 -5.69 15.94
C ARG A 67 -2.50 -4.42 16.38
N PHE A 68 -1.36 -4.11 15.77
CA PHE A 68 -0.52 -2.97 16.13
C PHE A 68 -0.60 -1.81 15.12
N GLY A 69 -1.50 -1.89 14.13
CA GLY A 69 -1.55 -0.91 13.04
C GLY A 69 -0.28 -0.85 12.20
N ALA A 70 0.48 -1.94 12.15
CA ALA A 70 1.70 -2.03 11.36
C ALA A 70 1.37 -2.28 9.88
N PRO A 71 2.24 -1.84 8.94
CA PRO A 71 2.09 -2.18 7.53
C PRO A 71 2.06 -3.69 7.32
N VAL A 72 1.08 -4.17 6.54
CA VAL A 72 0.96 -5.59 6.19
C VAL A 72 1.94 -5.92 5.06
N PRO A 73 2.80 -6.95 5.19
CA PRO A 73 3.68 -7.36 4.10
C PRO A 73 2.89 -7.76 2.86
N VAL A 74 3.35 -7.33 1.69
CA VAL A 74 2.79 -7.81 0.41
C VAL A 74 3.06 -9.31 0.31
N LYS A 75 1.99 -10.10 0.17
CA LYS A 75 2.13 -11.54 -0.05
C LYS A 75 2.74 -11.76 -1.44
N GLY A 76 3.99 -12.22 -1.47
CA GLY A 76 4.64 -12.69 -2.69
C GLY A 76 4.18 -14.09 -3.08
N LYS A 77 4.51 -14.52 -4.31
CA LYS A 77 4.42 -15.92 -4.69
C LYS A 77 5.33 -16.73 -3.76
N ALA A 78 4.76 -17.70 -3.05
CA ALA A 78 5.58 -18.66 -2.32
C ALA A 78 6.42 -19.44 -3.34
N VAL A 79 7.74 -19.41 -3.18
CA VAL A 79 8.65 -20.18 -4.01
C VAL A 79 8.90 -21.54 -3.37
N THR A 80 8.94 -22.60 -4.19
CA THR A 80 9.28 -23.94 -3.69
C THR A 80 10.76 -24.02 -3.33
N ARG A 81 11.14 -25.06 -2.57
CA ARG A 81 12.55 -25.29 -2.24
C ARG A 81 13.39 -25.49 -3.51
N GLU A 82 12.83 -26.16 -4.51
CA GLU A 82 13.46 -26.41 -5.80
C GLU A 82 13.67 -25.11 -6.56
N GLU A 83 12.67 -24.22 -6.60
CA GLU A 83 12.80 -22.89 -7.21
C GLU A 83 13.90 -22.07 -6.52
N VAL A 84 13.98 -22.11 -5.18
CA VAL A 84 15.04 -21.43 -4.41
C VAL A 84 16.43 -22.00 -4.73
N LEU A 85 16.57 -23.32 -4.81
CA LEU A 85 17.85 -23.95 -5.13
C LEU A 85 18.29 -23.66 -6.56
N ALA A 86 17.38 -23.66 -7.52
CA ALA A 86 17.65 -23.29 -8.91
C ALA A 86 18.08 -21.81 -9.01
N ASP A 87 17.47 -20.92 -8.24
CA ASP A 87 17.87 -19.52 -8.18
C ASP A 87 19.23 -19.31 -7.52
N LEU A 88 19.51 -20.06 -6.45
CA LEU A 88 20.81 -20.06 -5.81
C LEU A 88 21.91 -20.55 -6.76
N GLU A 89 21.67 -21.64 -7.49
CA GLU A 89 22.64 -22.18 -8.46
C GLU A 89 22.91 -21.17 -9.59
N ARG A 90 21.85 -20.56 -10.14
CA ARG A 90 21.97 -19.47 -11.13
C ARG A 90 22.76 -18.29 -10.58
N SER A 91 22.47 -17.87 -9.34
CA SER A 91 23.15 -16.77 -8.68
C SER A 91 24.63 -17.06 -8.42
N GLN A 92 24.97 -18.30 -8.06
CA GLN A 92 26.34 -18.76 -7.84
C GLN A 92 27.19 -18.76 -9.11
N LYS A 93 26.58 -18.96 -10.28
CA LYS A 93 27.23 -18.88 -11.59
C LYS A 93 27.47 -17.44 -12.05
N HIS A 94 26.82 -16.45 -11.43
CA HIS A 94 26.98 -15.05 -11.83
C HIS A 94 28.39 -14.53 -11.45
N PRO A 95 29.08 -13.79 -12.34
CA PRO A 95 30.43 -13.26 -12.06
C PRO A 95 30.52 -12.42 -10.78
N SER A 96 29.43 -11.77 -10.39
CA SER A 96 29.37 -10.95 -9.18
C SER A 96 29.06 -11.74 -7.90
N TRP A 97 28.89 -13.07 -7.94
CA TRP A 97 28.49 -13.87 -6.78
C TRP A 97 29.43 -13.67 -5.58
N ALA A 98 30.74 -13.68 -5.83
CA ALA A 98 31.77 -13.51 -4.82
C ALA A 98 31.68 -12.15 -4.09
N ALA A 99 31.29 -11.09 -4.79
CA ALA A 99 31.10 -9.77 -4.20
C ALA A 99 29.79 -9.70 -3.39
N ARG A 100 28.69 -10.20 -3.97
CA ARG A 100 27.35 -10.18 -3.34
C ARG A 100 27.31 -10.95 -2.01
N ARG A 101 27.95 -12.12 -1.95
CA ARG A 101 27.92 -12.99 -0.76
C ARG A 101 28.64 -12.41 0.46
N VAL A 102 29.58 -11.48 0.26
CA VAL A 102 30.35 -10.83 1.33
C VAL A 102 29.92 -9.37 1.55
N GLY A 103 28.93 -8.87 0.82
CA GLY A 103 28.51 -7.47 0.87
C GLY A 103 29.52 -6.48 0.29
N ALA A 104 30.41 -6.93 -0.58
CA ALA A 104 31.34 -6.04 -1.29
C ALA A 104 30.61 -5.26 -2.42
N PRO A 105 31.15 -4.10 -2.84
CA PRO A 105 30.62 -3.36 -3.99
C PRO A 105 30.47 -4.27 -5.21
N VAL A 106 29.28 -4.25 -5.82
CA VAL A 106 28.94 -5.09 -6.97
C VAL A 106 29.28 -4.32 -8.25
N PRO A 107 30.27 -4.76 -9.04
CA PRO A 107 30.53 -4.14 -10.34
C PRO A 107 29.34 -4.37 -11.27
N ALA A 108 29.03 -3.37 -12.10
CA ALA A 108 28.01 -3.48 -13.14
C ALA A 108 28.50 -4.44 -14.25
N VAL A 109 28.35 -5.74 -14.01
CA VAL A 109 28.64 -6.80 -14.98
C VAL A 109 27.30 -7.28 -15.54
N PRO A 110 27.11 -7.31 -16.87
CA PRO A 110 25.89 -7.84 -17.46
C PRO A 110 25.70 -9.31 -17.09
N ALA A 111 24.43 -9.72 -16.92
CA ALA A 111 24.10 -11.12 -16.68
C ALA A 111 24.52 -11.97 -17.90
N PRO A 112 25.02 -13.20 -17.68
CA PRO A 112 25.33 -14.13 -18.76
C PRO A 112 24.08 -14.60 -19.51
#